data_AF-A0AAJ6TSR0-F1
#
_entry.id   AF-A0AAJ6TSR0-F1
#
_cell.length_a   1.000
_cell.length_b   1.000
_cell.length_c   1.000
_cell.angle_alpha   90.00
_cell.angle_beta   90.00
_cell.angle_gamma   90.00
#
_symmetry.space_group_name_H-M   'P 1'
#
loop_
_entity.id
_entity.type
_entity.pdbx_description
1 polymer ?
#
loop_
_entity_poly.entity_id
_entity_poly.type
_entity_poly.pdbx_seq_one_letter_code
_entity_poly.pdbx_strand_id
1 'polypeptide(L)'
;MARLMAALALAYVFDQRTEEFAPGGPSSEGTSKTMNLDEIKKVALKKIEAFVLSFSVPQNFAAAMVSSSPKALGQVAEAVRIPEAGHLRCSAAEIGRFVAMLRNPSSILKACSAFALLQFTIPGGRHTLHHTSLLQNAGAPRALRAAAAATTAPVEAKVFAKIILRNLEHYHLEALN
;
A
#
# COMPACT_ATOMS: atom_id res chain seq x y z
N MET A 1 2.12 -9.76 11.90
CA MET A 1 1.34 -10.31 10.78
C MET A 1 -0.17 -10.04 10.78
N ALA A 2 -0.95 -10.44 11.79
CA ALA A 2 -2.43 -10.33 11.76
C ALA A 2 -2.98 -8.92 11.46
N ARG A 3 -2.34 -7.87 12.02
CA ARG A 3 -2.72 -6.46 11.78
C ARG A 3 -2.56 -6.04 10.32
N LEU A 4 -1.54 -6.54 9.63
CA LEU A 4 -1.34 -6.30 8.19
C LEU A 4 -2.50 -6.92 7.41
N MET A 5 -2.77 -8.20 7.61
CA MET A 5 -3.85 -8.90 6.90
C MET A 5 -5.22 -8.25 7.11
N ALA A 6 -5.53 -7.83 8.35
CA ALA A 6 -6.75 -7.11 8.64
C ALA A 6 -6.84 -5.76 7.90
N ALA A 7 -5.74 -4.99 7.86
CA ALA A 7 -5.70 -3.73 7.13
C ALA A 7 -5.87 -3.93 5.62
N LEU A 8 -5.24 -4.97 5.03
CA LEU A 8 -5.39 -5.31 3.61
C LEU A 8 -6.82 -5.75 3.28
N ALA A 9 -7.43 -6.57 4.13
CA ALA A 9 -8.82 -7.00 3.97
C ALA A 9 -9.78 -5.81 3.99
N LEU A 10 -9.62 -4.88 4.95
CA LEU A 10 -10.43 -3.66 4.99
C LEU A 10 -10.18 -2.78 3.76
N ALA A 11 -8.92 -2.61 3.36
CA ALA A 11 -8.59 -1.84 2.15
C ALA A 11 -9.25 -2.46 0.90
N TYR A 12 -9.33 -3.78 0.82
CA TYR A 12 -10.01 -4.49 -0.26
C TYR A 12 -11.52 -4.30 -0.24
N VAL A 13 -12.15 -4.26 0.93
CA VAL A 13 -13.61 -4.02 1.01
C VAL A 13 -13.97 -2.60 0.54
N PHE A 14 -13.15 -1.61 0.89
CA PHE A 14 -13.44 -0.19 0.65
C PHE A 14 -12.73 0.45 -0.55
N ASP A 15 -11.89 -0.31 -1.26
CA ASP A 15 -11.37 0.06 -2.57
C ASP A 15 -12.53 -0.01 -3.58
N GLN A 16 -13.00 1.16 -4.00
CA GLN A 16 -14.30 1.46 -4.66
C GLN A 16 -14.56 0.77 -6.01
N ARG A 17 -13.88 -0.32 -6.34
CA ARG A 17 -14.22 -1.19 -7.48
C ARG A 17 -15.46 -2.05 -7.23
N THR A 18 -15.99 -2.05 -6.00
CA THR A 18 -17.20 -2.79 -5.60
C THR A 18 -18.51 -2.03 -5.82
N GLU A 19 -18.48 -0.84 -6.45
CA GLU A 19 -19.69 -0.09 -6.84
C GLU A 19 -20.13 -0.42 -8.29
N GLU A 20 -19.40 -1.29 -9.00
CA GLU A 20 -19.68 -1.63 -10.41
C GLU A 20 -20.46 -2.94 -10.60
N PHE A 21 -20.85 -3.63 -9.51
CA PHE A 21 -21.62 -4.88 -9.57
C PHE A 21 -22.75 -4.93 -8.53
N ALA A 22 -23.83 -4.16 -8.73
CA ALA A 22 -25.22 -4.62 -8.57
C ALA A 22 -26.21 -3.45 -8.76
N PRO A 23 -27.23 -3.59 -9.65
CA PRO A 23 -28.36 -2.69 -9.68
C PRO A 23 -29.27 -2.94 -8.46
N GLY A 24 -29.83 -1.86 -7.92
CA GLY A 24 -30.61 -1.87 -6.69
C GLY A 24 -31.73 -2.91 -6.64
N GLY A 25 -31.82 -3.60 -5.51
CA GLY A 25 -32.98 -4.39 -5.09
C GLY A 25 -33.62 -3.78 -3.84
N PRO A 26 -34.93 -3.97 -3.61
CA PRO A 26 -35.69 -3.24 -2.61
C PRO A 26 -35.28 -3.61 -1.18
N SER A 27 -35.07 -2.58 -0.37
CA SER A 27 -34.76 -2.66 1.06
C SER A 27 -35.94 -3.24 1.85
N SER A 28 -35.74 -4.39 2.48
CA SER A 28 -36.67 -4.95 3.46
C SER A 28 -36.35 -4.38 4.85
N GLU A 29 -37.33 -3.69 5.43
CA GLU A 29 -37.25 -3.10 6.78
C GLU A 29 -37.13 -4.18 7.86
N GLY A 30 -35.98 -4.21 8.53
CA GLY A 30 -35.76 -4.93 9.77
C GLY A 30 -35.00 -4.04 10.75
N THR A 31 -35.69 -3.56 11.79
CA THR A 31 -35.15 -2.69 12.84
C THR A 31 -34.11 -3.43 13.69
N SER A 32 -32.87 -3.39 13.25
CA SER A 32 -31.67 -3.55 14.06
C SER A 32 -30.89 -2.23 13.98
N LYS A 33 -30.07 -1.85 14.97
CA LYS A 33 -29.26 -0.62 14.90
C LYS A 33 -28.32 -0.70 13.70
N THR A 34 -28.79 -0.28 12.54
CA THR A 34 -28.09 -0.32 11.26
C THR A 34 -27.09 0.82 11.28
N MET A 35 -25.86 0.51 11.69
CA MET A 35 -24.75 1.42 11.51
C MET A 35 -24.64 1.72 10.01
N ASN A 36 -24.70 3.00 9.64
CA ASN A 36 -24.71 3.42 8.24
C ASN A 36 -23.40 2.94 7.58
N LEU A 37 -23.45 2.43 6.34
CA LEU A 37 -22.28 1.97 5.59
C LEU A 37 -21.17 3.04 5.55
N ASP A 38 -21.55 4.31 5.48
CA ASP A 38 -20.60 5.43 5.54
C ASP A 38 -19.88 5.54 6.89
N GLU A 39 -20.56 5.25 8.00
CA GLU A 39 -19.96 5.23 9.32
C GLU A 39 -19.00 4.04 9.47
N ILE A 40 -19.40 2.87 8.96
CA ILE A 40 -18.54 1.68 8.94
C ILE A 40 -17.28 1.96 8.10
N LYS A 41 -17.43 2.58 6.93
CA LYS A 41 -16.33 2.99 6.05
C LYS A 41 -15.38 3.95 6.76
N LYS A 42 -15.90 4.98 7.44
CA LYS A 42 -15.09 5.93 8.23
C LYS A 42 -14.30 5.21 9.32
N VAL A 43 -14.93 4.31 10.07
CA VAL A 43 -14.27 3.53 11.12
C VAL A 43 -13.18 2.63 10.54
N ALA A 44 -13.46 1.92 9.45
CA ALA A 44 -12.49 1.06 8.78
C ALA A 44 -11.27 1.83 8.26
N LEU A 45 -11.50 2.96 7.57
CA LEU A 45 -10.43 3.82 7.09
C LEU A 45 -9.57 4.35 8.25
N LYS A 46 -10.18 4.75 9.37
CA LYS A 46 -9.44 5.17 10.57
C LYS A 46 -8.56 4.04 11.15
N LYS A 47 -9.01 2.79 11.09
CA LYS A 47 -8.22 1.63 11.53
C LYS A 47 -7.05 1.34 10.60
N ILE A 48 -7.26 1.47 9.28
CA ILE A 48 -6.18 1.34 8.29
C ILE A 48 -5.14 2.44 8.50
N GLU A 49 -5.58 3.69 8.67
CA GLU A 49 -4.71 4.83 8.90
C GLU A 49 -3.87 4.65 10.18
N ALA A 50 -4.52 4.31 11.30
CA ALA A 50 -3.82 4.02 12.55
C ALA A 50 -2.81 2.86 12.44
N PHE A 51 -3.11 1.86 11.60
CA PHE A 51 -2.17 0.79 11.32
C PHE A 51 -0.93 1.31 10.58
N VAL A 52 -1.10 2.05 9.48
CA VAL A 52 0.03 2.60 8.70
C VAL A 52 0.87 3.55 9.58
N LEU A 53 0.21 4.46 10.28
CA LEU A 53 0.89 5.45 11.14
C LEU A 53 1.62 4.81 12.33
N SER A 54 1.26 3.59 12.74
CA SER A 54 2.01 2.90 13.81
C SER A 54 3.43 2.49 13.41
N PHE A 55 3.79 2.60 12.12
CA PHE A 55 5.15 2.41 11.61
C PHE A 55 5.83 3.74 11.25
N SER A 56 5.13 4.86 11.32
CA SER A 56 5.66 6.18 10.97
C SER A 56 6.52 6.73 12.11
N VAL A 57 7.84 6.78 11.92
CA VAL A 57 8.75 7.55 12.78
C VAL A 57 8.95 8.94 12.16
N PRO A 58 8.35 10.02 12.69
CA PRO A 58 8.26 11.31 11.99
C PRO A 58 9.62 11.85 11.50
N GLN A 59 10.67 11.71 12.32
CA GLN A 59 12.02 12.18 11.98
C GLN A 59 12.62 11.43 10.78
N ASN A 60 12.46 10.11 10.73
CA ASN A 60 13.00 9.29 9.63
C ASN A 60 12.29 9.61 8.32
N PHE A 61 10.97 9.79 8.36
CA PHE A 61 10.17 10.12 7.19
C PHE A 61 10.45 11.53 6.68
N ALA A 62 10.62 12.51 7.58
CA ALA A 62 11.03 13.86 7.21
C ALA A 62 12.41 13.87 6.54
N ALA A 63 13.40 13.17 7.12
CA ALA A 63 14.73 13.05 6.54
C ALA A 63 14.74 12.36 5.17
N ALA A 64 13.93 11.30 5.01
CA ALA A 64 13.75 10.60 3.73
C ALA A 64 13.04 11.47 2.67
N MET A 65 12.10 12.31 3.09
CA MET A 65 11.42 13.25 2.20
C MET A 65 12.36 14.30 1.63
N VAL A 66 13.22 14.90 2.48
CA VAL A 66 14.15 15.97 2.10
C VAL A 66 15.33 15.43 1.30
N SER A 67 16.03 14.41 1.81
CA SER A 67 17.27 13.94 1.19
C SER A 67 17.05 12.99 0.01
N SER A 68 15.96 12.22 0.02
CA SER A 68 15.73 11.07 -0.88
C SER A 68 16.96 10.14 -1.01
N SER A 69 17.87 10.18 -0.04
CA SER A 69 19.14 9.47 -0.13
C SER A 69 18.93 7.97 0.08
N PRO A 70 19.77 7.10 -0.54
CA PRO A 70 19.71 5.66 -0.34
C PRO A 70 19.75 5.25 1.15
N LYS A 71 20.53 5.97 1.96
CA LYS A 71 20.66 5.72 3.40
C LYS A 71 19.38 6.05 4.15
N ALA A 72 18.80 7.23 3.94
CA ALA A 72 17.57 7.65 4.63
C ALA A 72 16.37 6.77 4.25
N LEU A 73 16.24 6.44 2.96
CA LEU A 73 15.20 5.53 2.47
C LEU A 73 15.38 4.11 3.04
N GLY A 74 16.62 3.63 3.16
CA GLY A 74 16.93 2.35 3.79
C GLY A 74 16.57 2.30 5.27
N GLN A 75 16.82 3.37 6.03
CA GLN A 75 16.43 3.46 7.45
C GLN A 75 14.91 3.39 7.63
N VAL A 76 14.13 4.05 6.77
CA VAL A 76 12.68 3.94 6.79
C VAL A 76 12.25 2.52 6.43
N ALA A 77 12.78 1.94 5.35
CA ALA A 77 12.44 0.59 4.91
C ALA A 77 12.66 -0.45 6.02
N GLU A 78 13.75 -0.32 6.77
CA GLU A 78 14.06 -1.21 7.89
C GLU A 78 13.11 -1.00 9.07
N ALA A 79 12.84 0.25 9.44
CA ALA A 79 11.95 0.57 10.56
C ALA A 79 10.50 0.11 10.34
N VAL A 80 10.04 0.09 9.08
CA VAL A 80 8.67 -0.32 8.75
C VAL A 80 8.54 -1.80 8.36
N ARG A 81 9.65 -2.55 8.32
CA ARG A 81 9.68 -3.94 7.86
C ARG A 81 8.83 -4.84 8.77
N ILE A 82 7.99 -5.65 8.14
CA ILE A 82 7.27 -6.76 8.77
C ILE A 82 7.91 -8.05 8.23
N PRO A 83 8.77 -8.75 9.00
CA PRO A 83 9.52 -9.89 8.49
C PRO A 83 8.63 -10.97 7.86
N GLU A 84 7.46 -11.25 8.44
CA GLU A 84 6.56 -12.29 7.95
C GLU A 84 5.89 -11.93 6.62
N ALA A 85 5.84 -10.64 6.25
CA ALA A 85 5.28 -10.22 4.97
C ALA A 85 6.12 -10.72 3.79
N GLY A 86 7.42 -10.95 3.99
CA GLY A 86 8.31 -11.53 2.98
C GLY A 86 8.02 -12.99 2.64
N HIS A 87 7.20 -13.69 3.44
CA HIS A 87 6.73 -15.06 3.17
C HIS A 87 5.42 -15.11 2.40
N LEU A 88 4.72 -13.98 2.26
CA LEU A 88 3.52 -13.94 1.43
C LEU A 88 3.93 -14.03 -0.04
N ARG A 89 3.19 -14.84 -0.79
CA ARG A 89 3.30 -14.88 -2.25
C ARG A 89 2.02 -14.31 -2.83
N CYS A 90 2.13 -13.19 -3.54
CA CYS A 90 1.02 -12.58 -4.24
C CYS A 90 0.92 -13.09 -5.69
N SER A 91 -0.31 -13.18 -6.18
CA SER A 91 -0.67 -13.34 -7.57
C SER A 91 -0.53 -12.01 -8.34
N ALA A 92 -0.54 -12.08 -9.67
CA ALA A 92 -0.56 -10.90 -10.53
C ALA A 92 -1.80 -10.01 -10.28
N ALA A 93 -2.95 -10.62 -9.99
CA ALA A 93 -4.19 -9.89 -9.72
C ALA A 93 -4.10 -9.08 -8.42
N GLU A 94 -3.53 -9.66 -7.36
CA GLU A 94 -3.32 -8.96 -6.09
C GLU A 94 -2.36 -7.77 -6.25
N ILE A 95 -1.21 -7.97 -6.90
CA ILE A 95 -0.26 -6.90 -7.18
C ILE A 95 -0.92 -5.80 -8.04
N GLY A 96 -1.62 -6.18 -9.12
CA GLY A 96 -2.31 -5.23 -9.99
C GLY A 96 -3.35 -4.40 -9.24
N ARG A 97 -4.05 -4.99 -8.27
CA ARG A 97 -5.00 -4.27 -7.42
C ARG A 97 -4.32 -3.22 -6.55
N PHE A 98 -3.22 -3.55 -5.87
CA PHE A 98 -2.47 -2.57 -5.09
C PHE A 98 -1.90 -1.44 -5.97
N VAL A 99 -1.40 -1.77 -7.16
CA VAL A 99 -0.90 -0.78 -8.13
C VAL A 99 -2.01 0.19 -8.56
N ALA A 100 -3.23 -0.31 -8.79
CA ALA A 100 -4.37 0.54 -9.08
C ALA A 100 -4.79 1.40 -7.89
N MET A 101 -4.75 0.86 -6.68
CA MET A 101 -5.11 1.55 -5.44
C MET A 101 -4.18 2.75 -5.14
N LEU A 102 -2.97 2.79 -5.70
CA LEU A 102 -2.12 3.99 -5.67
C LEU A 102 -2.76 5.23 -6.31
N ARG A 103 -3.78 5.04 -7.16
CA ARG A 103 -4.55 6.12 -7.81
C ARG A 103 -5.89 6.41 -7.12
N ASN A 104 -6.23 5.70 -6.05
CA ASN A 104 -7.50 5.84 -5.35
C ASN A 104 -7.70 7.27 -4.80
N PRO A 105 -8.90 7.88 -4.85
CA PRO A 105 -9.13 9.19 -4.27
C PRO A 105 -8.83 9.26 -2.76
N SER A 106 -9.00 8.16 -2.03
CA SER A 106 -8.65 8.07 -0.60
C SER A 106 -7.14 8.02 -0.39
N SER A 107 -6.61 9.02 0.31
CA SER A 107 -5.21 9.09 0.75
C SER A 107 -4.81 7.92 1.66
N ILE A 108 -5.75 7.43 2.47
CA ILE A 108 -5.55 6.30 3.39
C ILE A 108 -5.32 5.01 2.60
N LEU A 109 -6.15 4.74 1.58
CA LEU A 109 -6.01 3.56 0.72
C LEU A 109 -4.73 3.63 -0.12
N LYS A 110 -4.35 4.82 -0.59
CA LYS A 110 -3.03 5.04 -1.24
C LYS A 110 -1.88 4.71 -0.30
N ALA A 111 -1.91 5.17 0.95
CA ALA A 111 -0.86 4.90 1.92
C ALA A 111 -0.78 3.42 2.29
N CYS A 112 -1.93 2.76 2.47
CA CYS A 112 -2.01 1.33 2.77
C CYS A 112 -1.49 0.47 1.60
N SER A 113 -1.88 0.78 0.36
CA SER A 113 -1.37 0.06 -0.82
C SER A 113 0.13 0.26 -1.02
N ALA A 114 0.64 1.49 -0.85
CA ALA A 114 2.07 1.76 -0.89
C ALA A 114 2.82 1.01 0.23
N PHE A 115 2.27 0.96 1.45
CA PHE A 115 2.85 0.19 2.55
C PHE A 115 2.92 -1.30 2.19
N ALA A 116 1.84 -1.89 1.67
CA ALA A 116 1.81 -3.30 1.27
C ALA A 116 2.85 -3.63 0.19
N LEU A 117 2.90 -2.83 -0.89
CA LEU A 117 3.86 -2.98 -1.97
C LEU A 117 5.31 -2.82 -1.48
N LEU A 118 5.55 -1.92 -0.52
CA LEU A 118 6.84 -1.82 0.14
C LEU A 118 7.20 -3.13 0.83
N GLN A 119 6.32 -3.67 1.68
CA GLN A 119 6.59 -4.95 2.37
C GLN A 119 6.93 -6.08 1.40
N PHE A 120 6.26 -6.13 0.25
CA PHE A 120 6.47 -7.16 -0.78
C PHE A 120 7.77 -7.01 -1.58
N THR A 121 8.36 -5.81 -1.59
CA THR A 121 9.54 -5.47 -2.39
C THR A 121 10.78 -5.18 -1.54
N ILE A 122 10.69 -5.24 -0.21
CA ILE A 122 11.86 -5.12 0.67
C ILE A 122 12.87 -6.25 0.32
N PRO A 123 14.16 -5.93 0.13
CA PRO A 123 15.20 -6.92 -0.13
C PRO A 123 15.32 -7.95 1.01
N GLY A 124 15.58 -9.21 0.62
CA GLY A 124 15.74 -10.35 1.54
C GLY A 124 14.45 -11.12 1.85
N GLY A 125 13.30 -10.74 1.28
CA GLY A 125 12.08 -11.54 1.35
C GLY A 125 12.12 -12.75 0.40
N ARG A 126 11.44 -13.84 0.78
CA ARG A 126 11.41 -15.11 0.02
C ARG A 126 10.86 -14.94 -1.40
N HIS A 127 9.89 -14.03 -1.57
CA HIS A 127 9.21 -13.79 -2.84
C HIS A 127 9.50 -12.41 -3.45
N THR A 128 10.53 -11.70 -2.97
CA THR A 128 10.83 -10.34 -3.42
C THR A 128 11.05 -10.24 -4.93
N LEU A 129 11.83 -11.15 -5.54
CA LEU A 129 12.06 -11.16 -7.00
C LEU A 129 10.76 -11.36 -7.79
N HIS A 130 9.93 -12.30 -7.34
CA HIS A 130 8.62 -12.59 -7.95
C HIS A 130 7.71 -11.35 -7.89
N HIS A 131 7.60 -10.69 -6.73
CA HIS A 131 6.79 -9.49 -6.60
C HIS A 131 7.31 -8.33 -7.44
N THR A 132 8.63 -8.12 -7.45
CA THR A 132 9.24 -7.06 -8.26
C THR A 132 8.95 -7.26 -9.75
N SER A 133 9.07 -8.49 -10.26
CA SER A 133 8.69 -8.83 -11.64
C SER A 133 7.21 -8.53 -11.91
N LEU A 134 6.31 -8.94 -11.00
CA LEU A 134 4.87 -8.64 -11.12
C LEU A 134 4.57 -7.12 -11.10
N LEU A 135 5.26 -6.34 -10.27
CA LEU A 135 5.11 -4.88 -10.24
C LEU A 135 5.54 -4.23 -11.56
N GLN A 136 6.66 -4.68 -12.14
CA GLN A 136 7.10 -4.17 -13.44
C GLN A 136 6.08 -4.48 -14.53
N ASN A 137 5.59 -5.73 -14.59
CA ASN A 137 4.58 -6.16 -15.56
C ASN A 137 3.25 -5.41 -15.39
N ALA A 138 2.88 -5.04 -14.17
CA ALA A 138 1.70 -4.23 -13.88
C ALA A 138 1.87 -2.73 -14.22
N GLY A 139 3.03 -2.30 -14.73
CA GLY A 139 3.31 -0.89 -15.02
C GLY A 139 3.41 -0.02 -13.76
N ALA A 140 3.75 -0.62 -12.62
CA ALA A 140 3.85 0.07 -11.33
C ALA A 140 4.80 1.29 -11.32
N PRO A 141 5.96 1.30 -12.02
CA PRO A 141 6.89 2.45 -11.97
C PRO A 141 6.23 3.79 -12.28
N ARG A 142 5.30 3.84 -13.25
CA ARG A 142 4.57 5.08 -13.57
C ARG A 142 3.66 5.53 -12.43
N ALA A 143 2.90 4.60 -11.85
CA ALA A 143 2.00 4.92 -10.73
C ALA A 143 2.77 5.35 -9.49
N LEU A 144 3.88 4.69 -9.19
CA LEU A 144 4.75 5.00 -8.05
C LEU A 144 5.43 6.37 -8.20
N ARG A 145 5.90 6.73 -9.40
CA ARG A 145 6.45 8.08 -9.64
C ARG A 145 5.40 9.17 -9.41
N ALA A 146 4.18 8.96 -9.89
CA ALA A 146 3.07 9.89 -9.65
C ALA A 146 2.74 9.99 -8.14
N ALA A 147 2.70 8.86 -7.43
CA ALA A 147 2.46 8.83 -5.99
C ALA A 147 3.56 9.54 -5.19
N ALA A 148 4.83 9.32 -5.54
CA ALA A 148 5.98 9.97 -4.90
C ALA A 148 6.00 11.49 -5.10
N ALA A 149 5.56 11.96 -6.27
CA ALA A 149 5.54 13.38 -6.65
C ALA A 149 4.27 14.12 -6.19
N ALA A 150 3.22 13.41 -5.78
CA ALA A 150 1.95 14.03 -5.41
C ALA A 150 2.12 15.03 -4.24
N THR A 151 1.70 16.27 -4.45
CA THR A 151 1.81 17.35 -3.46
C THR A 151 0.83 17.18 -2.31
N THR A 152 -0.35 16.62 -2.59
CA THR A 152 -1.45 16.41 -1.63
C THR A 152 -1.45 15.03 -0.99
N ALA A 153 -0.51 14.15 -1.35
CA ALA A 153 -0.43 12.81 -0.75
C ALA A 153 0.23 12.85 0.64
N PRO A 154 -0.17 11.93 1.56
CA PRO A 154 0.50 11.77 2.84
C PRO A 154 1.99 11.49 2.66
N VAL A 155 2.79 11.95 3.63
CA VAL A 155 4.26 11.77 3.62
C VAL A 155 4.62 10.29 3.51
N GLU A 156 3.90 9.42 4.22
CA GLU A 156 4.07 7.97 4.20
C GLU A 156 3.97 7.41 2.79
N ALA A 157 2.88 7.71 2.09
CA ALA A 157 2.64 7.21 0.74
C ALA A 157 3.76 7.63 -0.22
N LYS A 158 4.25 8.87 -0.09
CA LYS A 158 5.33 9.41 -0.92
C LYS A 158 6.65 8.73 -0.63
N VAL A 159 7.02 8.58 0.64
CA VAL A 159 8.27 7.92 1.05
C VAL A 159 8.26 6.45 0.66
N PHE A 160 7.16 5.73 0.92
CA PHE A 160 7.03 4.33 0.51
C PHE A 160 7.15 4.17 -1.00
N ALA A 161 6.50 5.02 -1.79
CA ALA A 161 6.64 4.99 -3.24
C ALA A 161 8.09 5.21 -3.72
N LYS A 162 8.84 6.13 -3.09
CA LYS A 162 10.27 6.32 -3.38
C LYS A 162 11.11 5.07 -3.05
N ILE A 163 10.84 4.42 -1.91
CA ILE A 163 11.54 3.20 -1.53
C ILE A 163 11.25 2.07 -2.52
N ILE A 164 9.98 1.87 -2.90
CA ILE A 164 9.60 0.84 -3.87
C ILE A 164 10.28 1.09 -5.21
N LEU A 165 10.30 2.33 -5.73
CA LEU A 165 11.00 2.66 -6.97
C LEU A 165 12.47 2.23 -6.93
N ARG A 166 13.16 2.54 -5.83
CA ARG A 166 14.55 2.11 -5.64
C ARG A 166 14.68 0.58 -5.61
N ASN A 167 13.77 -0.13 -4.95
CA ASN A 167 13.78 -1.59 -4.92
C ASN A 167 13.61 -2.19 -6.33
N LEU A 168 12.76 -1.57 -7.16
CA LEU A 168 12.57 -1.99 -8.57
C LEU A 168 13.81 -1.72 -9.43
N GLU A 169 14.55 -0.64 -9.15
CA GLU A 169 15.81 -0.31 -9.84
C GLU A 169 16.93 -1.29 -9.47
N HIS A 170 17.06 -1.64 -8.19
CA HIS A 170 18.03 -2.65 -7.75
C HIS A 170 17.79 -4.01 -8.42
N TYR A 171 16.53 -4.44 -8.56
CA TYR A 171 16.20 -5.68 -9.27
C TYR A 171 16.64 -5.65 -10.73
N HIS A 172 16.48 -4.52 -11.43
CA HIS A 172 16.92 -4.42 -12.83
C HIS A 172 18.44 -4.67 -12.92
N LEU A 173 19.21 -4.13 -11.97
CA LEU A 173 20.66 -4.37 -11.92
C LEU A 173 21.00 -5.83 -11.59
N GLU A 174 20.25 -6.47 -10.68
CA GLU A 174 20.46 -7.89 -10.33
C GLU A 174 20.06 -8.86 -11.45
N ALA A 175 19.01 -8.55 -12.23
CA ALA A 175 18.53 -9.39 -13.32
C ALA A 175 19.40 -9.30 -14.61
N LEU A 176 20.30 -8.32 -14.69
CA LEU A 176 21.24 -8.14 -15.80
C LEU A 176 22.60 -8.80 -15.55
N ASN A 177 22.84 -9.32 -14.34
CA ASN A 177 24.05 -10.06 -13.96
C ASN A 177 23.79 -11.57 -13.93
#